data_AF-A0A9D3NE49-F1
#
_entry.id   AF-A0A9D3NE49-F1
#
_cell.length_a   1.000
_cell.length_b   1.000
_cell.length_c   1.000
_cell.angle_alpha   90.00
_cell.angle_beta   90.00
_cell.angle_gamma   90.00
#
_symmetry.space_group_name_H-M   'P 1'
#
loop_
_entity.id
_entity.type
_entity.pdbx_description
1 polymer ?
#
loop_
_entity_poly.entity_id
_entity_poly.type
_entity_poly.pdbx_seq_one_letter_code
_entity_poly.pdbx_strand_id
1 'polypeptide(L)'
;MAPVGSKKGILERLNAGEVVIGDGGFVFALEKRGYVKAGPWTPEAAAEHPEAVRQLHREFLRAGSNVMQTFTFYASDDKLENRGNTVGFTGAQINEAACDLARGVANEGDALVAGGVSQTPSYLSCKSETEVKAIFKKQMDVFIKKNVDFLIAEYFEHVEEAEWAVQVLKATGKPVAATLCIGPMGDMHGVNPGDCAIRLVKAGADIVGVNCHFDPKTCVETVSMMKAAVEKAGLKAHFMVQPLAYHTPDCSCQGFIDLPEFPFALEPRVLTRWDMQQYARMAYNAGIRFIGGCCGFEPYHIRAIAEELATERGFLPEGSEKHGQWGSGLEMHTKPWVRARARRDYWEKLKPASGRPFCPSMSAPDSWGVTKGHPDLMQQKEATTQDQLRPLFAKSEAKS
;
A
#
# COMPACT_ATOMS: atom_id res chain seq x y z
N MET A 1 -16.58 -23.63 -17.68
CA MET A 1 -16.76 -22.17 -17.48
C MET A 1 -17.99 -21.99 -16.62
N ALA A 2 -17.85 -21.44 -15.42
CA ALA A 2 -19.00 -21.05 -14.61
C ALA A 2 -19.76 -19.91 -15.35
N PRO A 3 -21.08 -19.77 -15.20
CA PRO A 3 -21.84 -18.72 -15.87
C PRO A 3 -21.30 -17.35 -15.44
N VAL A 4 -21.26 -16.40 -16.37
CA VAL A 4 -20.95 -14.99 -16.11
C VAL A 4 -22.12 -14.37 -15.33
N GLY A 5 -22.25 -14.70 -14.05
CA GLY A 5 -22.94 -13.84 -13.10
C GLY A 5 -22.15 -12.53 -13.01
N SER A 6 -22.83 -11.39 -12.97
CA SER A 6 -22.18 -10.10 -12.78
C SER A 6 -21.28 -10.16 -11.54
N LYS A 7 -19.97 -9.91 -11.69
CA LYS A 7 -19.03 -9.86 -10.57
C LYS A 7 -19.56 -8.86 -9.53
N LYS A 8 -19.60 -9.26 -8.26
CA LYS A 8 -19.99 -8.35 -7.16
C LYS A 8 -19.02 -7.18 -7.08
N GLY A 9 -19.54 -5.96 -7.03
CA GLY A 9 -18.76 -4.75 -6.76
C GLY A 9 -18.30 -4.68 -5.31
N ILE A 10 -17.44 -3.69 -5.02
CA ILE A 10 -16.71 -3.63 -3.76
C ILE A 10 -17.63 -3.51 -2.53
N LEU A 11 -18.66 -2.65 -2.60
CA LEU A 11 -19.59 -2.48 -1.50
C LEU A 11 -20.52 -3.67 -1.34
N GLU A 12 -20.88 -4.36 -2.43
CA GLU A 12 -21.70 -5.57 -2.37
C GLU A 12 -20.98 -6.69 -1.61
N ARG A 13 -19.67 -6.87 -1.88
CA ARG A 13 -18.83 -7.83 -1.15
C ARG A 13 -18.74 -7.49 0.34
N LEU A 14 -18.37 -6.26 0.65
CA LEU A 14 -18.18 -5.83 2.04
C LEU A 14 -19.49 -5.82 2.84
N ASN A 15 -20.60 -5.39 2.24
CA ASN A 15 -21.93 -5.43 2.87
C ASN A 15 -22.43 -6.86 3.10
N ALA A 16 -22.02 -7.82 2.26
CA ALA A 16 -22.29 -9.24 2.46
C ALA A 16 -21.39 -9.90 3.54
N GLY A 17 -20.48 -9.13 4.14
CA GLY A 17 -19.55 -9.63 5.15
C GLY A 17 -18.34 -10.38 4.58
N GLU A 18 -18.12 -10.33 3.26
CA GLU A 18 -16.96 -10.94 2.62
C GLU A 18 -15.66 -10.26 3.06
N VAL A 19 -14.56 -11.02 3.04
CA VAL A 19 -13.21 -10.48 3.17
C VAL A 19 -12.65 -10.20 1.79
N VAL A 20 -12.37 -8.93 1.52
CA VAL A 20 -11.70 -8.47 0.30
C VAL A 20 -10.19 -8.49 0.56
N ILE A 21 -9.47 -9.26 -0.24
CA ILE A 21 -8.01 -9.31 -0.19
C ILE A 21 -7.46 -8.26 -1.15
N GLY A 22 -6.66 -7.30 -0.65
CA GLY A 22 -5.94 -6.35 -1.49
C GLY A 22 -4.74 -7.00 -2.20
N ASP A 23 -4.15 -6.31 -3.16
CA ASP A 23 -2.85 -6.68 -3.72
C ASP A 23 -1.70 -6.17 -2.82
N GLY A 24 -0.48 -6.17 -3.36
CA GLY A 24 0.76 -5.87 -2.64
C GLY A 24 1.55 -4.69 -3.21
N GLY A 25 2.86 -4.67 -2.93
CA GLY A 25 3.72 -3.52 -3.20
C GLY A 25 4.27 -3.47 -4.62
N PHE A 26 3.49 -2.97 -5.57
CA PHE A 26 3.88 -2.86 -6.99
C PHE A 26 5.22 -2.16 -7.21
N VAL A 27 5.37 -0.94 -6.71
CA VAL A 27 6.56 -0.11 -6.94
C VAL A 27 7.86 -0.77 -6.46
N PHE A 28 7.85 -1.35 -5.26
CA PHE A 28 9.02 -2.02 -4.68
C PHE A 28 9.30 -3.36 -5.35
N ALA A 29 8.25 -4.13 -5.68
CA ALA A 29 8.42 -5.40 -6.38
C ALA A 29 9.00 -5.19 -7.80
N LEU A 30 8.54 -4.16 -8.52
CA LEU A 30 9.05 -3.83 -9.86
C LEU A 30 10.43 -3.18 -9.84
N GLU A 31 10.78 -2.44 -8.78
CA GLU A 31 12.15 -1.91 -8.61
C GLU A 31 13.16 -3.07 -8.47
N LYS A 32 12.87 -4.03 -7.59
CA LYS A 32 13.70 -5.24 -7.43
C LYS A 32 13.76 -6.11 -8.70
N ARG A 33 12.77 -5.99 -9.58
CA ARG A 33 12.72 -6.67 -10.89
C ARG A 33 13.38 -5.86 -12.01
N GLY A 34 13.84 -4.64 -11.74
CA GLY A 34 14.55 -3.79 -12.69
C GLY A 34 13.65 -2.95 -13.62
N TYR A 35 12.38 -2.76 -13.29
CA TYR A 35 11.41 -2.02 -14.12
C TYR A 35 10.98 -0.68 -13.53
N VAL A 36 11.30 -0.41 -12.26
CA VAL A 36 11.04 0.88 -11.61
C VAL A 36 12.35 1.40 -11.04
N LYS A 37 12.58 2.71 -11.16
CA LYS A 37 13.77 3.35 -10.60
C LYS A 37 13.47 3.91 -9.21
N ALA A 38 14.25 3.50 -8.23
CA ALA A 38 14.25 4.11 -6.90
C ALA A 38 14.68 5.59 -6.99
N GLY A 39 13.90 6.46 -6.33
CA GLY A 39 14.04 7.92 -6.43
C GLY A 39 12.71 8.53 -6.88
N PRO A 40 12.43 8.58 -8.20
CA PRO A 40 11.15 9.06 -8.71
C PRO A 40 10.01 8.05 -8.49
N TRP A 41 10.27 6.74 -8.52
CA TRP A 41 9.25 5.69 -8.34
C TRP A 41 8.08 5.77 -9.34
N THR A 42 8.34 6.26 -10.55
CA THR A 42 7.34 6.46 -11.60
C THR A 42 6.94 5.14 -12.30
N PRO A 43 5.72 5.05 -12.88
CA PRO A 43 5.20 3.80 -13.44
C PRO A 43 5.23 3.70 -14.97
N GLU A 44 6.19 4.34 -15.64
CA GLU A 44 6.39 4.29 -17.10
C GLU A 44 6.54 2.85 -17.64
N ALA A 45 6.96 1.90 -16.81
CA ALA A 45 6.96 0.47 -17.13
C ALA A 45 5.58 -0.07 -17.56
N ALA A 46 4.47 0.58 -17.23
CA ALA A 46 3.16 0.21 -17.76
C ALA A 46 3.08 0.35 -19.30
N ALA A 47 3.83 1.30 -19.86
CA ALA A 47 3.93 1.52 -21.31
C ALA A 47 5.18 0.88 -21.92
N GLU A 48 6.33 0.94 -21.22
CA GLU A 48 7.61 0.44 -21.72
C GLU A 48 7.76 -1.08 -21.62
N HIS A 49 7.26 -1.66 -20.53
CA HIS A 49 7.42 -3.07 -20.15
C HIS A 49 6.10 -3.69 -19.67
N PRO A 50 5.01 -3.63 -20.47
CA PRO A 50 3.67 -4.02 -20.05
C PRO A 50 3.56 -5.48 -19.62
N GLU A 51 4.42 -6.37 -20.12
CA GLU A 51 4.49 -7.77 -19.71
C GLU A 51 4.94 -7.94 -18.25
N ALA A 52 5.89 -7.13 -17.78
CA ALA A 52 6.37 -7.19 -16.40
C ALA A 52 5.27 -6.78 -15.41
N VAL A 53 4.57 -5.67 -15.72
CA VAL A 53 3.45 -5.16 -14.93
C VAL A 53 2.29 -6.15 -14.94
N ARG A 54 1.92 -6.67 -16.12
CA ARG A 54 0.86 -7.70 -16.25
C ARG A 54 1.18 -8.95 -15.45
N GLN A 55 2.42 -9.42 -15.51
CA GLN A 55 2.85 -10.61 -14.80
C GLN A 55 2.74 -10.42 -13.28
N LEU A 56 3.12 -9.25 -12.76
CA LEU A 56 2.97 -8.95 -11.34
C LEU A 56 1.49 -8.90 -10.91
N HIS A 57 0.61 -8.27 -11.69
CA HIS A 57 -0.84 -8.35 -11.44
C HIS A 57 -1.32 -9.80 -11.37
N ARG A 58 -0.90 -10.65 -12.33
CA ARG A 58 -1.30 -12.06 -12.37
C ARG A 58 -0.80 -12.83 -11.17
N GLU A 59 0.40 -12.54 -10.68
CA GLU A 59 0.93 -13.17 -9.49
C GLU A 59 0.13 -12.80 -8.23
N PHE A 60 -0.30 -11.53 -8.10
CA PHE A 60 -1.19 -11.11 -7.01
C PHE A 60 -2.60 -11.70 -7.13
N LEU A 61 -3.17 -11.74 -8.34
CA LEU A 61 -4.45 -12.41 -8.59
C LEU A 61 -4.38 -13.89 -8.21
N ARG A 62 -3.34 -14.59 -8.68
CA ARG A 62 -3.09 -16.00 -8.34
C ARG A 62 -2.92 -16.18 -6.83
N ALA A 63 -2.27 -15.24 -6.15
CA ALA A 63 -2.12 -15.26 -4.69
C ALA A 63 -3.44 -15.08 -3.92
N GLY A 64 -4.53 -14.67 -4.59
CA GLY A 64 -5.85 -14.53 -4.00
C GLY A 64 -6.34 -13.10 -3.82
N SER A 65 -5.65 -12.12 -4.40
CA SER A 65 -6.11 -10.73 -4.41
C SER A 65 -7.44 -10.59 -5.17
N ASN A 66 -8.35 -9.83 -4.59
CA ASN A 66 -9.62 -9.43 -5.17
C ASN A 66 -9.57 -8.01 -5.77
N VAL A 67 -8.42 -7.33 -5.69
CA VAL A 67 -8.25 -5.95 -6.16
C VAL A 67 -6.96 -5.83 -6.95
N MET A 68 -7.07 -5.38 -8.19
CA MET A 68 -5.94 -4.93 -9.00
C MET A 68 -5.91 -3.40 -8.94
N GLN A 69 -5.08 -2.83 -8.07
CA GLN A 69 -4.86 -1.38 -8.06
C GLN A 69 -4.13 -0.97 -9.33
N THR A 70 -4.59 0.07 -10.01
CA THR A 70 -3.92 0.56 -11.22
C THR A 70 -2.51 1.01 -10.86
N PHE A 71 -1.51 0.63 -11.65
CA PHE A 71 -0.12 1.05 -11.46
C PHE A 71 0.09 2.52 -11.89
N THR A 72 -0.54 3.44 -11.15
CA THR A 72 -0.71 4.87 -11.49
C THR A 72 -0.37 5.81 -10.33
N PHE A 73 0.07 5.25 -9.20
CA PHE A 73 0.31 5.94 -7.93
C PHE A 73 1.12 7.24 -8.06
N TYR A 74 2.20 7.21 -8.85
CA TYR A 74 3.10 8.35 -9.05
C TYR A 74 3.11 8.83 -10.52
N ALA A 75 1.93 8.86 -11.15
CA ALA A 75 1.73 9.26 -12.56
C ALA A 75 0.82 10.49 -12.74
N SER A 76 0.82 11.41 -11.77
CA SER A 76 0.31 12.78 -11.99
C SER A 76 1.40 13.64 -12.64
N ASP A 77 0.99 14.66 -13.40
CA ASP A 77 1.91 15.53 -14.15
C ASP A 77 2.99 16.16 -13.24
N ASP A 78 2.60 16.55 -12.01
CA ASP A 78 3.53 17.15 -11.04
C ASP A 78 4.53 16.16 -10.44
N LYS A 79 4.24 14.87 -10.51
CA LYS A 79 5.13 13.79 -10.04
C LYS A 79 6.08 13.33 -11.13
N LEU A 80 5.60 13.20 -12.36
CA LEU A 80 6.38 12.74 -13.51
C LEU A 80 7.50 13.70 -13.89
N GLU A 81 7.31 15.02 -13.72
CA GLU A 81 8.34 16.04 -13.97
C GLU A 81 9.31 16.28 -12.78
N ASN A 82 9.18 15.52 -11.69
CA ASN A 82 9.94 15.79 -10.47
C ASN A 82 11.39 15.27 -10.55
N ARG A 83 12.33 16.04 -9.99
CA ARG A 83 13.75 15.66 -9.75
C ARG A 83 14.45 14.99 -10.94
N GLY A 84 14.37 15.62 -12.12
CA GLY A 84 15.13 15.22 -13.31
C GLY A 84 14.63 13.94 -13.99
N ASN A 85 13.40 13.48 -13.68
CA ASN A 85 12.82 12.36 -14.39
C ASN A 85 12.45 12.76 -15.84
N THR A 86 12.86 11.96 -16.82
CA THR A 86 12.58 12.19 -18.24
C THR A 86 11.81 10.99 -18.77
N VAL A 87 10.52 11.15 -19.02
CA VAL A 87 9.65 10.09 -19.56
C VAL A 87 9.30 10.36 -21.02
N GLY A 88 9.32 9.31 -21.84
CA GLY A 88 8.89 9.38 -23.25
C GLY A 88 7.38 9.38 -23.45
N PHE A 89 6.61 9.17 -22.37
CA PHE A 89 5.15 9.08 -22.37
C PHE A 89 4.53 10.15 -21.48
N THR A 90 3.37 10.64 -21.89
CA THR A 90 2.55 11.52 -21.04
C THR A 90 1.94 10.74 -19.87
N GLY A 91 1.62 11.42 -18.76
CA GLY A 91 0.96 10.78 -17.62
C GLY A 91 -0.37 10.13 -18.00
N ALA A 92 -1.13 10.72 -18.92
CA ALA A 92 -2.36 10.12 -19.44
C ALA A 92 -2.10 8.78 -20.16
N GLN A 93 -1.06 8.70 -21.01
CA GLN A 93 -0.72 7.45 -21.71
C GLN A 93 -0.29 6.35 -20.73
N ILE A 94 0.53 6.69 -19.73
CA ILE A 94 0.96 5.75 -18.68
C ILE A 94 -0.25 5.27 -17.89
N ASN A 95 -1.11 6.19 -17.44
CA ASN A 95 -2.31 5.87 -16.67
C ASN A 95 -3.29 5.00 -17.46
N GLU A 96 -3.52 5.31 -18.74
CA GLU A 96 -4.39 4.51 -19.61
C GLU A 96 -3.85 3.10 -19.81
N ALA A 97 -2.55 2.94 -20.07
CA ALA A 97 -1.89 1.65 -20.20
C ALA A 97 -1.99 0.83 -18.90
N ALA A 98 -1.69 1.45 -17.75
CA ALA A 98 -1.79 0.80 -16.44
C ALA A 98 -3.23 0.33 -16.14
N CYS A 99 -4.24 1.13 -16.48
CA CYS A 99 -5.65 0.73 -16.33
C CYS A 99 -6.00 -0.48 -17.21
N ASP A 100 -5.54 -0.51 -18.46
CA ASP A 100 -5.81 -1.61 -19.38
C ASP A 100 -5.16 -2.91 -18.90
N LEU A 101 -3.94 -2.84 -18.36
CA LEU A 101 -3.26 -4.01 -17.79
C LEU A 101 -3.99 -4.54 -16.55
N ALA A 102 -4.36 -3.67 -15.61
CA ALA A 102 -5.10 -4.05 -14.42
C ALA A 102 -6.47 -4.67 -14.78
N ARG A 103 -7.20 -4.07 -15.74
CA ARG A 103 -8.48 -4.60 -16.22
C ARG A 103 -8.32 -5.94 -16.92
N GLY A 104 -7.31 -6.08 -17.77
CA GLY A 104 -7.00 -7.34 -18.45
C GLY A 104 -6.86 -8.48 -17.45
N VAL A 105 -6.05 -8.30 -16.41
CA VAL A 105 -5.82 -9.32 -15.38
C VAL A 105 -7.01 -9.49 -14.46
N ALA A 106 -7.68 -8.42 -14.01
CA ALA A 106 -8.88 -8.53 -13.18
C ALA A 106 -9.98 -9.36 -13.86
N ASN A 107 -10.06 -9.32 -15.20
CA ASN A 107 -10.99 -10.13 -15.98
C ASN A 107 -10.64 -11.62 -16.02
N GLU A 108 -9.40 -12.01 -15.71
CA GLU A 108 -8.95 -13.40 -15.66
C GLU A 108 -9.42 -14.14 -14.39
N GLY A 109 -9.85 -13.42 -13.34
CA GLY A 109 -10.29 -14.02 -12.07
C GLY A 109 -11.35 -13.22 -11.31
N ASP A 110 -11.53 -13.54 -10.03
CA ASP A 110 -12.51 -12.87 -9.16
C ASP A 110 -11.93 -11.59 -8.51
N ALA A 111 -11.62 -10.60 -9.36
CA ALA A 111 -11.05 -9.34 -8.93
C ALA A 111 -11.72 -8.12 -9.58
N LEU A 112 -11.58 -7.00 -8.90
CA LEU A 112 -12.01 -5.66 -9.30
C LEU A 112 -10.78 -4.79 -9.63
N VAL A 113 -10.98 -3.75 -10.44
CA VAL A 113 -9.96 -2.73 -10.73
C VAL A 113 -10.21 -1.50 -9.86
N ALA A 114 -9.16 -1.02 -9.20
CA ALA A 114 -9.22 0.17 -8.37
C ALA A 114 -8.32 1.29 -8.92
N GLY A 115 -8.88 2.46 -9.21
CA GLY A 115 -8.12 3.64 -9.62
C GLY A 115 -7.58 4.39 -8.40
N GLY A 116 -6.26 4.46 -8.25
CA GLY A 116 -5.59 5.10 -7.09
C GLY A 116 -5.07 6.51 -7.36
N VAL A 117 -5.28 7.42 -6.42
CA VAL A 117 -4.56 8.72 -6.32
C VAL A 117 -3.87 8.84 -4.97
N SER A 118 -2.84 9.68 -4.89
CA SER A 118 -2.08 9.90 -3.67
C SER A 118 -1.66 11.36 -3.49
N GLN A 119 -1.16 11.69 -2.29
CA GLN A 119 -0.74 13.06 -1.94
C GLN A 119 0.16 13.68 -3.01
N THR A 120 0.01 14.98 -3.21
CA THR A 120 0.67 15.71 -4.29
C THR A 120 1.83 16.55 -3.75
N PRO A 121 2.98 16.62 -4.47
CA PRO A 121 3.99 17.63 -4.21
C PRO A 121 3.43 19.06 -4.17
N SER A 122 2.36 19.31 -4.93
CA SER A 122 1.63 20.57 -4.97
C SER A 122 1.04 20.99 -3.61
N TYR A 123 0.48 20.06 -2.83
CA TYR A 123 -0.01 20.36 -1.48
C TYR A 123 1.13 20.72 -0.51
N LEU A 124 2.23 19.97 -0.56
CA LEU A 124 3.44 20.26 0.24
C LEU A 124 4.05 21.63 -0.11
N SER A 125 3.90 22.06 -1.35
CA SER A 125 4.35 23.36 -1.86
C SER A 125 3.32 24.49 -1.63
N CYS A 126 2.32 24.27 -0.78
CA CYS A 126 1.29 25.24 -0.40
C CYS A 126 0.48 25.82 -1.58
N LYS A 127 0.27 25.03 -2.65
CA LYS A 127 -0.69 25.42 -3.69
C LYS A 127 -2.13 25.43 -3.16
N SER A 128 -3.01 26.15 -3.85
CA SER A 128 -4.41 26.27 -3.44
C SER A 128 -5.16 24.95 -3.55
N GLU A 129 -6.23 24.80 -2.76
CA GLU A 129 -7.15 23.65 -2.85
C GLU A 129 -7.63 23.41 -4.28
N THR A 130 -7.98 24.47 -5.02
CA THR A 130 -8.43 24.39 -6.42
C THR A 130 -7.38 23.77 -7.33
N GLU A 131 -6.11 24.15 -7.17
CA GLU A 131 -5.01 23.60 -7.96
C GLU A 131 -4.74 22.13 -7.64
N VAL A 132 -4.74 21.76 -6.36
CA VAL A 132 -4.54 20.38 -5.93
C VAL A 132 -5.70 19.49 -6.42
N LYS A 133 -6.95 19.95 -6.27
CA LYS A 133 -8.13 19.21 -6.78
C LYS A 133 -8.11 19.06 -8.31
N ALA A 134 -7.57 20.03 -9.04
CA ALA A 134 -7.43 19.92 -10.49
C ALA A 134 -6.49 18.77 -10.90
N ILE A 135 -5.46 18.48 -10.09
CA ILE A 135 -4.55 17.34 -10.32
C ILE A 135 -5.30 16.02 -10.16
N PHE A 136 -6.05 15.84 -9.06
CA PHE A 136 -6.86 14.64 -8.85
C PHE A 136 -7.89 14.46 -9.97
N LYS A 137 -8.53 15.54 -10.42
CA LYS A 137 -9.53 15.49 -11.49
C LYS A 137 -8.95 14.95 -12.80
N LYS A 138 -7.74 15.35 -13.18
CA LYS A 138 -7.08 14.82 -14.40
C LYS A 138 -6.91 13.30 -14.35
N GLN A 139 -6.53 12.75 -13.20
CA GLN A 139 -6.44 11.28 -13.04
C GLN A 139 -7.82 10.62 -13.06
N MET A 140 -8.84 11.26 -12.46
CA MET A 140 -10.22 10.75 -12.50
C MET A 140 -10.74 10.63 -13.93
N ASP A 141 -10.45 11.60 -14.80
CA ASP A 141 -10.90 11.55 -16.20
C ASP A 141 -10.44 10.26 -16.90
N VAL A 142 -9.22 9.79 -16.61
CA VAL A 142 -8.70 8.50 -17.10
C VAL A 142 -9.45 7.33 -16.47
N PHE A 143 -9.60 7.31 -15.15
CA PHE A 143 -10.23 6.20 -14.44
C PHE A 143 -11.70 6.00 -14.81
N ILE A 144 -12.42 7.10 -15.08
CA ILE A 144 -13.81 7.05 -15.55
C ILE A 144 -13.88 6.58 -16.99
N LYS A 145 -13.02 7.12 -17.88
CA LYS A 145 -12.92 6.64 -19.26
C LYS A 145 -12.62 5.13 -19.33
N LYS A 146 -11.75 4.64 -18.45
CA LYS A 146 -11.35 3.21 -18.35
C LYS A 146 -12.31 2.37 -17.51
N ASN A 147 -13.36 2.97 -16.97
CA ASN A 147 -14.40 2.35 -16.15
C ASN A 147 -13.83 1.43 -15.07
N VAL A 148 -12.98 1.97 -14.20
CA VAL A 148 -12.53 1.25 -12.98
C VAL A 148 -13.74 0.92 -12.08
N ASP A 149 -13.66 -0.12 -11.26
CA ASP A 149 -14.80 -0.57 -10.47
C ASP A 149 -15.02 0.31 -9.22
N PHE A 150 -13.94 0.81 -8.62
CA PHE A 150 -13.97 1.76 -7.51
C PHE A 150 -12.68 2.61 -7.47
N LEU A 151 -12.61 3.57 -6.55
CA LEU A 151 -11.52 4.53 -6.44
C LEU A 151 -10.87 4.48 -5.06
N ILE A 152 -9.57 4.79 -4.98
CA ILE A 152 -8.79 4.82 -3.74
C ILE A 152 -8.02 6.14 -3.65
N ALA A 153 -8.19 6.87 -2.55
CA ALA A 153 -7.28 7.92 -2.12
C ALA A 153 -6.31 7.32 -1.09
N GLU A 154 -5.09 7.00 -1.49
CA GLU A 154 -4.08 6.33 -0.65
C GLU A 154 -2.83 7.18 -0.45
N TYR A 155 -2.04 6.90 0.59
CA TYR A 155 -0.75 7.58 0.84
C TYR A 155 -0.93 9.11 1.00
N PHE A 156 -1.65 9.47 2.06
CA PHE A 156 -1.81 10.84 2.51
C PHE A 156 -1.33 10.97 3.96
N GLU A 157 -0.39 11.89 4.19
CA GLU A 157 0.15 12.27 5.50
C GLU A 157 -0.68 13.35 6.19
N HIS A 158 -1.56 14.02 5.44
CA HIS A 158 -2.40 15.12 5.90
C HIS A 158 -3.85 14.82 5.54
N VAL A 159 -4.74 14.74 6.53
CA VAL A 159 -6.14 14.41 6.25
C VAL A 159 -6.86 15.52 5.47
N GLU A 160 -6.38 16.77 5.58
CA GLU A 160 -6.89 17.90 4.80
C GLU A 160 -6.81 17.64 3.29
N GLU A 161 -5.65 17.19 2.79
CA GLU A 161 -5.51 16.89 1.36
C GLU A 161 -6.31 15.64 0.97
N ALA A 162 -6.35 14.64 1.85
CA ALA A 162 -7.12 13.42 1.62
C ALA A 162 -8.63 13.70 1.50
N GLU A 163 -9.18 14.64 2.29
CA GLU A 163 -10.57 15.09 2.14
C GLU A 163 -10.82 15.71 0.77
N TRP A 164 -9.89 16.54 0.28
CA TRP A 164 -10.00 17.13 -1.06
C TRP A 164 -10.01 16.06 -2.15
N ALA A 165 -9.15 15.03 -2.02
CA ALA A 165 -9.14 13.89 -2.91
C ALA A 165 -10.48 13.14 -2.85
N VAL A 166 -10.96 12.78 -1.67
CA VAL A 166 -12.24 12.06 -1.49
C VAL A 166 -13.40 12.83 -2.12
N GLN A 167 -13.48 14.15 -1.94
CA GLN A 167 -14.53 14.98 -2.55
C GLN A 167 -14.49 14.92 -4.08
N VAL A 168 -13.30 14.95 -4.69
CA VAL A 168 -13.13 14.83 -6.15
C VAL A 168 -13.51 13.42 -6.62
N LEU A 169 -13.05 12.39 -5.93
CA LEU A 169 -13.33 10.99 -6.26
C LEU A 169 -14.84 10.69 -6.14
N LYS A 170 -15.50 11.15 -5.06
CA LYS A 170 -16.91 10.89 -4.79
C LYS A 170 -17.83 11.52 -5.84
N ALA A 171 -17.45 12.65 -6.42
CA ALA A 171 -18.20 13.32 -7.48
C ALA A 171 -18.35 12.46 -8.75
N THR A 172 -17.55 11.40 -8.91
CA THR A 172 -17.68 10.44 -10.01
C THR A 172 -18.84 9.46 -9.86
N GLY A 173 -19.42 9.35 -8.66
CA GLY A 173 -20.47 8.38 -8.33
C GLY A 173 -19.99 6.95 -8.07
N LYS A 174 -18.68 6.66 -8.20
CA LYS A 174 -18.11 5.36 -7.83
C LYS A 174 -17.85 5.25 -6.32
N PRO A 175 -17.81 4.02 -5.75
CA PRO A 175 -17.37 3.83 -4.37
C PRO A 175 -15.96 4.35 -4.14
N VAL A 176 -15.71 4.93 -2.97
CA VAL A 176 -14.42 5.54 -2.62
C VAL A 176 -13.85 4.90 -1.36
N ALA A 177 -12.62 4.39 -1.45
CA ALA A 177 -11.78 4.07 -0.30
C ALA A 177 -10.80 5.20 -0.02
N ALA A 178 -10.48 5.45 1.25
CA ALA A 178 -9.49 6.42 1.67
C ALA A 178 -8.57 5.85 2.75
N THR A 179 -7.27 5.80 2.48
CA THR A 179 -6.27 5.33 3.43
C THR A 179 -5.16 6.36 3.61
N LEU A 180 -4.78 6.58 4.87
CA LEU A 180 -3.70 7.51 5.24
C LEU A 180 -2.41 6.73 5.55
N CYS A 181 -1.25 7.34 5.30
CA CYS A 181 0.04 6.76 5.70
C CYS A 181 0.50 7.33 7.05
N ILE A 182 -0.35 7.16 8.07
CA ILE A 182 -0.16 7.68 9.42
C ILE A 182 -0.22 6.54 10.45
N GLY A 183 0.42 6.75 11.60
CA GLY A 183 0.37 5.84 12.74
C GLY A 183 -0.58 6.32 13.85
N PRO A 184 -0.51 5.73 15.05
CA PRO A 184 -1.36 6.08 16.19
C PRO A 184 -1.24 7.54 16.65
N MET A 185 -0.12 8.19 16.32
CA MET A 185 0.14 9.60 16.64
C MET A 185 -0.71 10.58 15.83
N GLY A 186 -1.38 10.13 14.77
CA GLY A 186 -2.17 10.99 13.91
C GLY A 186 -1.41 11.51 12.68
N ASP A 187 -2.04 12.46 12.00
CA ASP A 187 -1.50 13.08 10.79
C ASP A 187 -0.40 14.12 11.10
N MET A 188 0.24 14.66 10.07
CA MET A 188 1.35 15.61 10.23
C MET A 188 0.94 17.00 10.73
N HIS A 189 -0.36 17.25 10.92
CA HIS A 189 -0.91 18.40 11.63
C HIS A 189 -1.33 18.07 13.08
N GLY A 190 -1.10 16.84 13.54
CA GLY A 190 -1.48 16.38 14.87
C GLY A 190 -2.96 16.01 15.00
N VAL A 191 -3.68 15.83 13.89
CA VAL A 191 -5.06 15.34 13.91
C VAL A 191 -5.03 13.84 14.23
N ASN A 192 -5.64 13.44 15.33
CA ASN A 192 -5.62 12.05 15.75
C ASN A 192 -6.33 11.13 14.73
N PRO A 193 -5.98 9.82 14.66
CA PRO A 193 -6.53 8.91 13.66
C PRO A 193 -8.06 8.83 13.64
N GLY A 194 -8.70 8.92 14.81
CA GLY A 194 -10.15 8.87 14.94
C GLY A 194 -10.84 10.04 14.23
N ASP A 195 -10.36 11.26 14.47
CA ASP A 195 -10.87 12.46 13.81
C ASP A 195 -10.56 12.45 12.31
N CYS A 196 -9.40 11.92 11.91
CA CYS A 196 -9.08 11.71 10.50
C CYS A 196 -10.11 10.82 9.80
N ALA A 197 -10.45 9.67 10.39
CA ALA A 197 -11.44 8.76 9.81
C ALA A 197 -12.84 9.39 9.74
N ILE A 198 -13.27 10.10 10.78
CA ILE A 198 -14.57 10.81 10.80
C ILE A 198 -14.63 11.83 9.66
N ARG A 199 -13.55 12.59 9.45
CA ARG A 199 -13.41 13.57 8.36
C ARG A 199 -13.54 12.91 6.99
N LEU A 200 -12.81 11.82 6.74
CA LEU A 200 -12.87 11.08 5.47
C LEU A 200 -14.26 10.50 5.19
N VAL A 201 -14.93 9.92 6.19
CA VAL A 201 -16.29 9.40 6.04
C VAL A 201 -17.26 10.54 5.71
N LYS A 202 -17.17 11.68 6.41
CA LYS A 202 -18.01 12.86 6.11
C LYS A 202 -17.73 13.46 4.73
N ALA A 203 -16.50 13.37 4.25
CA ALA A 203 -16.15 13.78 2.88
C ALA A 203 -16.73 12.84 1.81
N GLY A 204 -17.17 11.63 2.19
CA GLY A 204 -17.90 10.70 1.34
C GLY A 204 -17.20 9.35 1.09
N ALA A 205 -16.12 9.05 1.81
CA ALA A 205 -15.45 7.75 1.73
C ALA A 205 -16.35 6.63 2.30
N ASP A 206 -16.52 5.56 1.52
CA ASP A 206 -17.30 4.38 1.91
C ASP A 206 -16.44 3.36 2.68
N ILE A 207 -15.11 3.41 2.46
CA ILE A 207 -14.10 2.57 3.10
C ILE A 207 -12.98 3.47 3.62
N VAL A 208 -12.57 3.32 4.88
CA VAL A 208 -11.50 4.14 5.49
C VAL A 208 -10.43 3.28 6.18
N GLY A 209 -9.20 3.78 6.26
CA GLY A 209 -8.13 3.01 6.88
C GLY A 209 -6.75 3.64 6.79
N VAL A 210 -5.73 2.77 6.82
CA VAL A 210 -4.32 3.17 6.67
C VAL A 210 -3.55 2.27 5.71
N ASN A 211 -2.54 2.83 5.07
CA ASN A 211 -1.62 2.11 4.19
C ASN A 211 -0.18 2.61 4.30
N CYS A 212 0.80 1.79 3.89
CA CYS A 212 2.22 2.16 3.84
C CYS A 212 2.83 2.52 5.21
N HIS A 213 4.03 3.11 5.19
CA HIS A 213 4.84 3.74 6.26
C HIS A 213 5.12 2.97 7.56
N PHE A 214 4.22 2.11 7.99
CA PHE A 214 4.26 1.41 9.26
C PHE A 214 4.02 -0.09 9.07
N ASP A 215 4.54 -0.86 10.02
CA ASP A 215 4.36 -2.30 10.08
C ASP A 215 2.90 -2.72 10.37
N PRO A 216 2.56 -4.02 10.20
CA PRO A 216 1.19 -4.48 10.35
C PRO A 216 0.56 -4.24 11.73
N LYS A 217 1.35 -4.35 12.81
CA LYS A 217 0.82 -4.16 14.17
C LYS A 217 0.39 -2.72 14.36
N THR A 218 1.25 -1.79 14.01
CA THR A 218 1.02 -0.35 14.12
C THR A 218 -0.19 0.08 13.27
N CYS A 219 -0.31 -0.44 12.05
CA CYS A 219 -1.45 -0.15 11.19
C CYS A 219 -2.77 -0.69 11.74
N VAL A 220 -2.83 -1.94 12.22
CA VAL A 220 -4.08 -2.48 12.77
C VAL A 220 -4.51 -1.75 14.04
N GLU A 221 -3.57 -1.34 14.88
CA GLU A 221 -3.85 -0.48 16.04
C GLU A 221 -4.47 0.85 15.61
N THR A 222 -3.89 1.49 14.59
CA THR A 222 -4.38 2.79 14.08
C THR A 222 -5.78 2.66 13.48
N VAL A 223 -6.05 1.60 12.69
CA VAL A 223 -7.39 1.35 12.14
C VAL A 223 -8.39 1.00 13.24
N SER A 224 -7.96 0.35 14.32
CA SER A 224 -8.83 0.09 15.48
C SER A 224 -9.24 1.39 16.18
N MET A 225 -8.33 2.36 16.30
CA MET A 225 -8.64 3.71 16.81
C MET A 225 -9.62 4.45 15.87
N MET A 226 -9.36 4.40 14.56
CA MET A 226 -10.26 4.96 13.53
C MET A 226 -11.68 4.38 13.65
N LYS A 227 -11.78 3.06 13.74
CA LYS A 227 -13.04 2.33 13.87
C LYS A 227 -13.82 2.74 15.11
N ALA A 228 -13.18 2.72 16.27
CA ALA A 228 -13.83 3.09 17.52
C ALA A 228 -14.40 4.51 17.49
N ALA A 229 -13.68 5.46 16.87
CA ALA A 229 -14.13 6.84 16.73
C ALA A 229 -15.31 6.99 15.76
N VAL A 230 -15.25 6.34 14.59
CA VAL A 230 -16.34 6.34 13.59
C VAL A 230 -17.62 5.74 14.18
N GLU A 231 -17.53 4.62 14.88
CA GLU A 231 -18.66 3.99 15.56
C GLU A 231 -19.23 4.88 16.67
N LYS A 232 -18.38 5.49 17.50
CA LYS A 232 -18.80 6.44 18.55
C LYS A 232 -19.49 7.68 17.97
N ALA A 233 -19.10 8.11 16.76
CA ALA A 233 -19.72 9.22 16.06
C ALA A 233 -21.06 8.86 15.37
N GLY A 234 -21.50 7.60 15.45
CA GLY A 234 -22.71 7.11 14.78
C GLY A 234 -22.61 7.07 13.26
N LEU A 235 -21.38 7.07 12.74
CA LEU A 235 -21.10 6.98 11.31
C LEU A 235 -20.89 5.53 10.89
N LYS A 236 -21.12 5.23 9.61
CA LYS A 236 -20.92 3.90 9.04
C LYS A 236 -19.88 3.97 7.93
N ALA A 237 -18.88 3.10 8.01
CA ALA A 237 -17.89 2.88 6.98
C ALA A 237 -17.36 1.45 7.07
N HIS A 238 -16.77 0.95 5.99
CA HIS A 238 -15.94 -0.26 6.02
C HIS A 238 -14.50 0.10 6.35
N PHE A 239 -13.73 -0.86 6.84
CA PHE A 239 -12.34 -0.63 7.26
C PHE A 239 -11.34 -1.38 6.40
N MET A 240 -10.22 -0.71 6.13
CA MET A 240 -9.16 -1.15 5.24
C MET A 240 -7.78 -1.03 5.89
N VAL A 241 -6.89 -2.00 5.60
CA VAL A 241 -5.51 -1.95 6.08
C VAL A 241 -4.55 -2.57 5.08
N GLN A 242 -3.51 -1.81 4.69
CA GLN A 242 -2.45 -2.24 3.77
C GLN A 242 -1.07 -1.79 4.29
N PRO A 243 -0.50 -2.48 5.29
CA PRO A 243 0.73 -2.06 5.95
C PRO A 243 1.97 -2.30 5.09
N LEU A 244 3.15 -1.94 5.59
CA LEU A 244 4.42 -2.41 5.06
C LEU A 244 4.62 -3.91 5.29
N ALA A 245 5.37 -4.57 4.39
CA ALA A 245 5.91 -5.91 4.67
C ALA A 245 7.28 -5.84 5.37
N TYR A 246 7.51 -4.80 6.18
CA TYR A 246 8.74 -4.58 6.93
C TYR A 246 8.42 -4.44 8.42
N HIS A 247 9.24 -5.05 9.28
CA HIS A 247 9.25 -4.74 10.71
C HIS A 247 9.85 -3.35 10.93
N THR A 248 9.07 -2.46 11.56
CA THR A 248 9.47 -1.07 11.80
C THR A 248 9.16 -0.60 13.22
N PRO A 249 9.61 -1.34 14.27
CA PRO A 249 9.33 -0.98 15.66
C PRO A 249 10.01 0.32 16.11
N ASP A 250 10.95 0.81 15.31
CA ASP A 250 11.81 1.96 15.52
C ASP A 250 11.39 3.20 14.71
N CYS A 251 10.28 3.13 13.97
CA CYS A 251 9.72 4.30 13.29
C CYS A 251 9.20 5.36 14.26
N SER A 252 9.39 6.62 13.89
CA SER A 252 8.68 7.76 14.46
C SER A 252 7.38 8.04 13.65
N CYS A 253 6.75 9.19 13.87
CA CYS A 253 5.52 9.58 13.17
C CYS A 253 5.67 9.71 11.64
N GLN A 254 6.90 9.83 11.12
CA GLN A 254 7.19 9.93 9.69
C GLN A 254 7.23 8.56 8.98
N GLY A 255 7.20 7.47 9.74
CA GLY A 255 7.26 6.12 9.21
C GLY A 255 8.65 5.74 8.67
N PHE A 256 8.69 4.67 7.88
CA PHE A 256 9.94 4.01 7.46
C PHE A 256 10.85 4.83 6.55
N ILE A 257 10.37 5.94 5.98
CA ILE A 257 11.18 6.78 5.08
C ILE A 257 12.34 7.44 5.83
N ASP A 258 12.15 7.73 7.11
CA ASP A 258 13.19 8.31 7.97
C ASP A 258 14.13 7.26 8.56
N LEU A 259 13.89 5.97 8.31
CA LEU A 259 14.83 4.94 8.74
C LEU A 259 16.09 5.01 7.86
N PRO A 260 17.30 4.93 8.45
CA PRO A 260 18.56 4.98 7.69
C PRO A 260 18.67 3.92 6.59
N GLU A 261 17.95 2.81 6.73
CA GLU A 261 17.94 1.72 5.76
C GLU A 261 17.08 1.99 4.52
N PHE A 262 16.21 3.01 4.54
CA PHE A 262 15.35 3.30 3.41
C PHE A 262 16.14 3.87 2.22
N PRO A 263 15.87 3.43 0.97
CA PRO A 263 15.08 2.27 0.58
C PRO A 263 15.92 0.99 0.36
N PHE A 264 17.25 1.07 0.44
CA PHE A 264 18.18 0.06 -0.12
C PHE A 264 18.76 -0.96 0.86
N ALA A 265 18.36 -0.92 2.13
CA ALA A 265 18.86 -1.85 3.15
C ALA A 265 17.75 -2.42 4.05
N LEU A 266 16.50 -2.44 3.55
CA LEU A 266 15.32 -2.90 4.28
C LEU A 266 15.17 -4.43 4.30
N GLU A 267 16.04 -5.19 3.62
CA GLU A 267 16.00 -6.65 3.54
C GLU A 267 15.94 -7.37 4.90
N PRO A 268 16.70 -6.97 5.96
CA PRO A 268 16.58 -7.61 7.27
C PRO A 268 15.19 -7.49 7.89
N ARG A 269 14.40 -6.49 7.47
CA ARG A 269 13.10 -6.15 8.06
C ARG A 269 11.96 -6.89 7.38
N VAL A 270 12.18 -7.52 6.22
CA VAL A 270 11.11 -8.19 5.45
C VAL A 270 10.40 -9.22 6.30
N LEU A 271 9.08 -9.09 6.38
CA LEU A 271 8.20 -9.97 7.11
C LEU A 271 8.11 -11.35 6.43
N THR A 272 7.90 -12.39 7.22
CA THR A 272 7.70 -13.74 6.72
C THR A 272 6.22 -13.99 6.38
N ARG A 273 5.93 -15.11 5.71
CA ARG A 273 4.53 -15.54 5.51
C ARG A 273 3.81 -15.82 6.83
N TRP A 274 4.52 -16.21 7.87
CA TRP A 274 3.92 -16.50 9.17
C TRP A 274 3.53 -15.21 9.89
N ASP A 275 4.37 -14.17 9.78
CA ASP A 275 4.02 -12.83 10.26
C ASP A 275 2.77 -12.30 9.52
N MET A 276 2.66 -12.58 8.21
CA MET A 276 1.50 -12.20 7.41
C MET A 276 0.21 -12.94 7.81
N GLN A 277 0.30 -14.22 8.17
CA GLN A 277 -0.86 -14.95 8.72
C GLN A 277 -1.28 -14.35 10.07
N GLN A 278 -0.33 -14.06 10.97
CA GLN A 278 -0.64 -13.40 12.24
C GLN A 278 -1.30 -12.03 12.03
N TYR A 279 -0.77 -11.23 11.10
CA TYR A 279 -1.35 -9.95 10.69
C TYR A 279 -2.78 -10.12 10.16
N ALA A 280 -3.01 -11.03 9.22
CA ALA A 280 -4.33 -11.25 8.63
C ALA A 280 -5.37 -11.62 9.68
N ARG A 281 -5.01 -12.52 10.61
CA ARG A 281 -5.86 -12.90 11.74
C ARG A 281 -6.15 -11.72 12.66
N MET A 282 -5.12 -10.95 13.01
CA MET A 282 -5.24 -9.75 13.85
C MET A 282 -6.18 -8.71 13.22
N ALA A 283 -6.00 -8.40 11.93
CA ALA A 283 -6.84 -7.47 11.19
C ALA A 283 -8.31 -7.95 11.10
N TYR A 284 -8.52 -9.22 10.77
CA TYR A 284 -9.86 -9.81 10.69
C TYR A 284 -10.59 -9.74 12.05
N ASN A 285 -9.90 -10.08 13.14
CA ASN A 285 -10.43 -10.03 14.50
C ASN A 285 -10.75 -8.61 14.96
N ALA A 286 -10.01 -7.60 14.48
CA ALA A 286 -10.32 -6.19 14.70
C ALA A 286 -11.58 -5.71 13.93
N GLY A 287 -12.16 -6.55 13.07
CA GLY A 287 -13.33 -6.24 12.25
C GLY A 287 -12.99 -5.58 10.92
N ILE A 288 -11.71 -5.57 10.52
CA ILE A 288 -11.27 -5.07 9.23
C ILE A 288 -11.62 -6.12 8.16
N ARG A 289 -12.15 -5.67 7.01
CA ARG A 289 -12.63 -6.57 5.95
C ARG A 289 -12.00 -6.33 4.59
N PHE A 290 -11.30 -5.21 4.40
CA PHE A 290 -10.34 -5.05 3.31
C PHE A 290 -8.93 -5.21 3.89
N ILE A 291 -8.26 -6.32 3.57
CA ILE A 291 -6.95 -6.67 4.13
C ILE A 291 -5.97 -6.93 2.97
N GLY A 292 -4.95 -6.10 2.83
CA GLY A 292 -3.96 -6.21 1.76
C GLY A 292 -2.57 -5.83 2.24
N GLY A 293 -1.73 -5.31 1.35
CA GLY A 293 -0.42 -4.80 1.74
C GLY A 293 0.11 -3.72 0.81
N CYS A 294 1.17 -3.04 1.26
CA CYS A 294 1.83 -1.96 0.53
C CYS A 294 3.31 -2.33 0.28
N CYS A 295 4.25 -1.40 0.43
CA CYS A 295 5.66 -1.63 0.10
C CYS A 295 6.25 -2.86 0.80
N GLY A 296 6.96 -3.68 0.03
CA GLY A 296 7.54 -4.95 0.47
C GLY A 296 6.61 -6.17 0.33
N PHE A 297 5.30 -5.98 0.13
CA PHE A 297 4.40 -7.12 -0.09
C PHE A 297 4.68 -7.78 -1.45
N GLU A 298 5.15 -9.02 -1.40
CA GLU A 298 5.31 -9.91 -2.55
C GLU A 298 4.08 -10.83 -2.68
N PRO A 299 3.88 -11.52 -3.82
CA PRO A 299 2.74 -12.42 -4.01
C PRO A 299 2.56 -13.47 -2.91
N TYR A 300 3.65 -13.98 -2.32
CA TYR A 300 3.53 -14.97 -1.23
C TYR A 300 3.01 -14.37 0.08
N HIS A 301 3.16 -13.05 0.30
CA HIS A 301 2.56 -12.35 1.44
C HIS A 301 1.05 -12.27 1.29
N ILE A 302 0.55 -11.92 0.09
CA ILE A 302 -0.89 -11.91 -0.22
C ILE A 302 -1.49 -13.31 -0.09
N ARG A 303 -0.78 -14.33 -0.59
CA ARG A 303 -1.20 -15.72 -0.40
C ARG A 303 -1.32 -16.08 1.08
N ALA A 304 -0.41 -15.62 1.92
CA ALA A 304 -0.47 -15.88 3.35
C ALA A 304 -1.73 -15.30 4.01
N ILE A 305 -2.14 -14.07 3.63
CA ILE A 305 -3.41 -13.49 4.09
C ILE A 305 -4.59 -14.35 3.65
N ALA A 306 -4.62 -14.71 2.36
CA ALA A 306 -5.70 -15.51 1.78
C ALA A 306 -5.79 -16.92 2.40
N GLU A 307 -4.64 -17.55 2.72
CA GLU A 307 -4.56 -18.86 3.36
C GLU A 307 -4.99 -18.83 4.82
N GLU A 308 -4.62 -17.80 5.59
CA GLU A 308 -5.06 -17.64 6.98
C GLU A 308 -6.57 -17.50 7.09
N LEU A 309 -7.17 -16.76 6.14
CA LEU A 309 -8.61 -16.45 6.12
C LEU A 309 -9.41 -17.39 5.21
N ALA A 310 -8.80 -18.51 4.78
CA ALA A 310 -9.43 -19.47 3.88
C ALA A 310 -10.67 -20.13 4.52
N THR A 311 -10.66 -20.35 5.84
CA THR A 311 -11.79 -20.92 6.57
C THR A 311 -12.99 -19.97 6.54
N GLU A 312 -12.77 -18.68 6.80
CA GLU A 312 -13.80 -17.64 6.79
C GLU A 312 -14.32 -17.35 5.37
N ARG A 313 -13.46 -17.47 4.36
CA ARG A 313 -13.80 -17.24 2.96
C ARG A 313 -14.40 -18.47 2.27
N GLY A 314 -14.13 -19.67 2.79
CA GLY A 314 -14.59 -20.95 2.25
C GLY A 314 -13.77 -21.50 1.08
N PHE A 315 -12.62 -20.92 0.76
CA PHE A 315 -11.75 -21.38 -0.32
C PHE A 315 -10.28 -20.96 -0.13
N LEU A 316 -9.37 -21.68 -0.79
CA LEU A 316 -7.96 -21.33 -0.92
C LEU A 316 -7.70 -20.63 -2.26
N PRO A 317 -6.70 -19.72 -2.35
CA PRO A 317 -6.31 -19.12 -3.62
C PRO A 317 -5.58 -20.14 -4.51
N GLU A 318 -5.58 -19.90 -5.83
CA GLU A 318 -4.89 -20.74 -6.82
C GLU A 318 -3.38 -20.86 -6.54
N GLY A 319 -2.78 -19.83 -5.96
CA GLY A 319 -1.38 -19.81 -5.53
C GLY A 319 -1.04 -20.84 -4.45
N SER A 320 -2.05 -21.40 -3.76
CA SER A 320 -1.87 -22.46 -2.77
C SER A 320 -1.66 -23.85 -3.39
N GLU A 321 -1.94 -24.06 -4.68
CA GLU A 321 -1.61 -25.34 -5.35
C GLU A 321 -0.12 -25.70 -5.29
N LYS A 322 0.74 -24.69 -5.17
CA LYS A 322 2.20 -24.84 -5.04
C LYS A 322 2.67 -24.57 -3.61
N HIS A 323 1.79 -24.73 -2.63
CA HIS A 323 2.09 -24.52 -1.23
C HIS A 323 1.45 -25.60 -0.35
N GLY A 324 2.07 -25.87 0.78
CA GLY A 324 1.50 -26.70 1.84
C GLY A 324 1.38 -25.85 3.10
N GLN A 325 0.18 -25.79 3.69
CA GLN A 325 -0.08 -25.01 4.90
C GLN A 325 0.94 -25.35 6.00
N TRP A 326 1.46 -24.33 6.67
CA TRP A 326 2.38 -24.49 7.80
C TRP A 326 3.61 -25.39 7.52
N GLY A 327 4.05 -25.41 6.27
CA GLY A 327 5.22 -26.17 5.84
C GLY A 327 4.95 -27.64 5.59
N SER A 328 3.70 -28.09 5.43
CA SER A 328 3.35 -29.50 5.16
C SER A 328 4.08 -30.08 3.93
N GLY A 329 4.46 -29.25 2.96
CA GLY A 329 5.32 -29.67 1.84
C GLY A 329 6.69 -30.23 2.26
N LEU A 330 7.12 -30.05 3.52
CA LEU A 330 8.37 -30.56 4.07
C LEU A 330 8.24 -31.98 4.66
N GLU A 331 7.04 -32.55 4.76
CA GLU A 331 6.77 -33.85 5.40
C GLU A 331 7.55 -35.00 4.78
N MET A 332 7.89 -34.92 3.50
CA MET A 332 8.60 -35.98 2.77
C MET A 332 10.10 -35.73 2.62
N HIS A 333 10.64 -34.69 3.27
CA HIS A 333 12.06 -34.37 3.17
C HIS A 333 12.93 -35.49 3.79
N THR A 334 14.11 -35.81 3.22
CA THR A 334 14.96 -36.92 3.69
C THR A 334 15.48 -36.77 5.13
N LYS A 335 15.80 -35.54 5.53
CA LYS A 335 16.31 -35.18 6.88
C LYS A 335 15.19 -35.11 7.93
N PRO A 336 15.25 -35.88 9.04
CA PRO A 336 14.23 -35.88 10.10
C PRO A 336 13.94 -34.51 10.72
N TRP A 337 14.97 -33.72 11.00
CA TRP A 337 14.83 -32.37 11.60
C TRP A 337 14.22 -31.34 10.64
N VAL A 338 14.17 -31.61 9.33
CA VAL A 338 13.45 -30.76 8.37
C VAL A 338 11.96 -31.12 8.36
N ARG A 339 11.63 -32.42 8.37
CA ARG A 339 10.23 -32.89 8.50
C ARG A 339 9.59 -32.42 9.80
N ALA A 340 10.33 -32.39 10.90
CA ALA A 340 9.85 -31.90 12.20
C ALA A 340 9.39 -30.43 12.19
N ARG A 341 9.71 -29.67 11.13
CA ARG A 341 9.27 -28.28 10.93
C ARG A 341 7.92 -28.17 10.22
N ALA A 342 7.39 -29.26 9.66
CA ALA A 342 6.14 -29.28 8.89
C ALA A 342 4.90 -29.17 9.80
N ARG A 343 4.84 -28.14 10.62
CA ARG A 343 3.82 -27.96 11.65
C ARG A 343 3.73 -26.51 12.09
N ARG A 344 2.51 -26.07 12.37
CA ARG A 344 2.17 -24.69 12.73
C ARG A 344 2.97 -24.17 13.92
N ASP A 345 2.99 -24.95 15.00
CA ASP A 345 3.61 -24.55 16.25
C ASP A 345 5.13 -24.39 16.17
N TYR A 346 5.80 -25.02 15.19
CA TYR A 346 7.22 -24.76 14.93
C TYR A 346 7.40 -23.35 14.36
N TRP A 347 6.69 -23.02 13.28
CA TRP A 347 6.87 -21.75 12.57
C TRP A 347 6.33 -20.54 13.33
N GLU A 348 5.24 -20.68 14.10
CA GLU A 348 4.73 -19.58 14.94
C GLU A 348 5.67 -19.23 16.10
N LYS A 349 6.43 -20.20 16.61
CA LYS A 349 7.31 -20.00 17.78
C LYS A 349 8.76 -19.74 17.40
N LEU A 350 9.17 -20.12 16.20
CA LEU A 350 10.51 -19.85 15.71
C LEU A 350 10.71 -18.33 15.65
N LYS A 351 11.78 -17.86 16.30
CA LYS A 351 12.28 -16.50 16.13
C LYS A 351 13.44 -16.56 15.12
N PRO A 352 13.23 -16.20 13.84
CA PRO A 352 14.29 -16.29 12.85
C PRO A 352 15.46 -15.39 13.22
N ALA A 353 16.68 -15.89 13.08
CA ALA A 353 17.88 -15.08 13.31
C ALA A 353 18.06 -14.06 12.17
N SER A 354 18.61 -12.88 12.48
CA SER A 354 18.90 -11.84 11.46
C SER A 354 20.03 -12.23 10.50
N GLY A 355 20.92 -13.14 10.92
CA GLY A 355 22.13 -13.51 10.20
C GLY A 355 23.20 -12.40 10.14
N ARG A 356 23.03 -11.31 10.90
CA ARG A 356 23.90 -10.13 10.89
C ARG A 356 24.41 -9.83 12.31
N PRO A 357 25.47 -10.52 12.80
CA PRO A 357 25.89 -10.45 14.21
C PRO A 357 26.50 -9.11 14.62
N PHE A 358 26.91 -8.28 13.65
CA PHE A 358 27.51 -6.96 13.88
C PHE A 358 26.54 -5.81 13.62
N CYS A 359 25.29 -6.09 13.28
CA CYS A 359 24.27 -5.07 13.03
C CYS A 359 23.34 -4.95 14.25
N PRO A 360 22.87 -3.74 14.58
CA PRO A 360 21.85 -3.57 15.61
C PRO A 360 20.50 -4.15 15.15
N SER A 361 19.58 -4.37 16.09
CA SER A 361 18.22 -4.81 15.77
C SER A 361 17.27 -3.66 15.43
N MET A 362 17.66 -2.42 15.71
CA MET A 362 16.90 -1.18 15.48
C MET A 362 17.86 -0.05 15.12
N SER A 363 17.33 0.96 14.45
CA SER A 363 18.04 2.17 14.02
C SER A 363 17.31 3.42 14.51
N ALA A 364 18.03 4.52 14.74
CA ALA A 364 17.40 5.80 15.07
C ALA A 364 16.94 6.50 13.78
N PRO A 365 15.69 6.99 13.69
CA PRO A 365 15.24 7.75 12.53
C PRO A 365 15.99 9.07 12.34
N ASP A 366 16.24 9.44 11.08
CA ASP A 366 16.89 10.70 10.70
C ASP A 366 16.03 11.94 10.99
N SER A 367 14.70 11.80 11.15
CA SER A 367 13.72 12.77 11.67
C SER A 367 14.18 14.24 11.71
N TRP A 368 13.97 14.95 10.60
CA TRP A 368 14.28 16.37 10.46
C TRP A 368 13.19 17.32 10.98
N GLY A 369 12.04 16.78 11.41
CA GLY A 369 10.91 17.59 11.88
C GLY A 369 10.33 18.51 10.79
N VAL A 370 10.45 18.13 9.53
CA VAL A 370 9.97 18.91 8.39
C VAL A 370 8.51 18.59 8.09
N THR A 371 7.72 19.60 7.76
CA THR A 371 6.31 19.48 7.38
C THR A 371 5.98 20.43 6.23
N LYS A 372 4.72 20.44 5.77
CA LYS A 372 4.21 21.28 4.67
C LYS A 372 4.79 22.71 4.71
N GLY A 373 5.26 23.20 3.56
CA GLY A 373 5.85 24.53 3.41
C GLY A 373 7.33 24.64 3.79
N HIS A 374 7.95 23.58 4.32
CA HIS A 374 9.39 23.59 4.60
C HIS A 374 10.21 23.62 3.28
N PRO A 375 11.31 24.42 3.18
CA PRO A 375 12.11 24.53 1.96
C PRO A 375 12.60 23.19 1.39
N ASP A 376 12.96 22.25 2.27
CA ASP A 376 13.46 20.91 1.89
C ASP A 376 12.38 20.02 1.24
N LEU A 377 11.10 20.36 1.42
CA LEU A 377 9.95 19.63 0.84
C LEU A 377 9.39 20.30 -0.43
N MET A 378 9.86 21.50 -0.78
CA MET A 378 9.38 22.21 -1.96
C MET A 378 9.81 21.52 -3.25
N GLN A 379 8.90 21.49 -4.22
CA GLN A 379 9.15 20.83 -5.50
C GLN A 379 10.29 21.52 -6.29
N GLN A 380 11.17 20.71 -6.89
CA GLN A 380 12.25 21.17 -7.77
C GLN A 380 12.27 20.33 -9.06
N LYS A 381 12.47 20.98 -10.21
CA LYS A 381 12.58 20.29 -11.51
C LYS A 381 13.93 19.60 -11.68
N GLU A 382 14.99 20.22 -11.18
CA GLU A 382 16.34 19.71 -11.28
C GLU A 382 16.66 18.77 -10.10
N ALA A 383 17.66 17.90 -10.29
CA ALA A 383 18.17 17.09 -9.19
C ALA A 383 18.81 18.01 -8.13
N THR A 384 18.73 17.60 -6.85
CA THR A 384 19.36 18.33 -5.75
C THR A 384 20.86 18.46 -6.01
N THR A 385 21.34 19.70 -6.06
CA THR A 385 22.74 20.02 -6.35
C THR A 385 23.66 19.57 -5.20
N GLN A 386 24.95 19.37 -5.49
CA GLN A 386 25.95 19.04 -4.45
C GLN A 386 25.97 20.08 -3.32
N ASP A 387 25.71 21.35 -3.63
CA ASP A 387 25.70 22.44 -2.66
C ASP A 387 24.50 22.38 -1.72
N GLN A 388 23.34 21.96 -2.24
CA GLN A 388 22.13 21.70 -1.45
C GLN A 388 22.23 20.40 -0.64
N LEU A 389 22.99 19.40 -1.14
CA LEU A 389 23.21 18.15 -0.42
C LEU A 389 24.21 18.30 0.74
N ARG A 390 25.24 19.14 0.61
CA ARG A 390 26.25 19.39 1.65
C ARG A 390 25.67 19.63 3.06
N PRO A 391 24.68 20.54 3.27
CA PRO A 391 24.09 20.72 4.59
C PRO A 391 23.27 19.51 5.05
N LEU A 392 22.66 18.73 4.15
CA LEU A 392 21.92 17.52 4.51
C LEU A 392 22.86 16.40 4.97
N PHE A 393 23.99 16.21 4.27
CA PHE A 393 25.04 15.26 4.68
C PHE A 393 25.60 15.62 6.06
N ALA A 394 25.93 16.88 6.29
CA ALA A 394 26.45 17.33 7.59
C ALA A 394 25.48 17.05 8.75
N LYS A 395 24.17 17.18 8.50
CA LYS A 395 23.19 16.85 9.53
C LYS A 395 23.08 15.34 9.77
N SER A 396 23.13 14.51 8.73
CA SER A 396 23.09 13.04 8.84
C SER A 396 24.32 12.51 9.61
N GLU A 397 25.52 13.03 9.31
CA GLU A 397 26.77 12.67 9.99
C GLU A 397 26.81 13.09 11.47
N ALA A 398 26.05 14.10 11.87
CA ALA A 398 25.98 14.53 13.27
C ALA A 398 25.18 13.57 14.17
N LYS A 399 24.48 12.58 13.60
CA LYS A 399 23.66 11.59 14.32
C LYS A 399 24.29 10.20 14.40
N SER A 400 25.28 9.91 13.55
CA SER A 400 26.12 8.70 13.61
C SER A 400 27.16 8.81 14.72
#